data_AF-A0A1F4W2K2-F1
#
_entry.id   AF-A0A1F4W2K2-F1
#
_cell.length_a   1.000
_cell.length_b   1.000
_cell.length_c   1.000
_cell.angle_alpha   90.00
_cell.angle_beta   90.00
_cell.angle_gamma   90.00
#
_symmetry.space_group_name_H-M   'P 1'
#
loop_
_entity.id
_entity.type
_entity.pdbx_description
1 polymer ?
#
loop_
_entity_poly.entity_id
_entity_poly.type
_entity_poly.pdbx_seq_one_letter_code
_entity_poly.pdbx_strand_id
1 'polypeptide(L)' 'MLTKEQIVKNLQNDPTWEPAEDASPEDWELYEEVCIEMEASGELDLGDDLGPDEDDKDD' A
#
# COMPACT_ATOMS: atom_id res chain seq x y z
N MET A 1 16.12 -6.54 4.63
CA MET A 1 15.53 -5.38 5.28
C MET A 1 15.48 -4.24 4.27
N LEU A 2 14.29 -4.05 3.73
CA LEU A 2 13.91 -2.97 2.85
C LEU A 2 13.83 -1.66 3.64
N THR A 3 13.95 -0.53 2.96
CA THR A 3 13.66 0.78 3.55
C THR A 3 12.40 1.38 2.95
N LYS A 4 11.78 2.31 3.68
CA LYS A 4 10.60 3.04 3.22
C LYS A 4 10.82 3.67 1.85
N GLU A 5 11.97 4.31 1.65
CA GLU A 5 12.34 4.93 0.37
C GLU A 5 12.47 3.93 -0.78
N GLN A 6 12.94 2.70 -0.51
CA GLN A 6 13.01 1.65 -1.54
C GLN A 6 11.62 1.17 -1.94
N ILE A 7 10.74 0.95 -0.96
CA ILE A 7 9.36 0.53 -1.20
C ILE A 7 8.59 1.60 -1.98
N VAL A 8 8.64 2.86 -1.52
CA VAL A 8 8.03 4.00 -2.23
C VAL A 8 8.53 4.08 -3.66
N LYS A 9 9.85 3.98 -3.86
CA LYS A 9 10.43 4.02 -5.21
C LYS A 9 9.96 2.85 -6.07
N ASN A 10 9.87 1.64 -5.51
CA ASN A 10 9.40 0.48 -6.26
C ASN A 10 7.93 0.66 -6.65
N LEU A 11 7.07 1.04 -5.70
CA LEU A 11 5.64 1.29 -5.94
C LEU A 11 5.40 2.45 -6.92
N GLN A 12 6.20 3.52 -6.89
CA GLN A 12 6.15 4.61 -7.87
C GLN A 12 6.55 4.16 -9.28
N ASN A 13 7.41 3.15 -9.41
CA ASN A 13 7.80 2.60 -10.72
C ASN A 13 6.81 1.52 -11.18
N ASP A 14 6.32 0.70 -10.25
CA ASP A 14 5.40 -0.40 -10.47
C ASP A 14 4.39 -0.46 -9.30
N PRO A 15 3.15 0.04 -9.49
CA PRO A 15 2.15 0.12 -8.43
C PRO A 15 1.64 -1.26 -7.97
N THR A 16 2.02 -2.33 -8.67
CA THR A 16 1.70 -3.71 -8.30
C THR A 16 2.88 -4.42 -7.63
N TRP A 17 3.95 -3.69 -7.33
CA TRP A 17 5.14 -4.25 -6.71
C TRP A 17 4.86 -4.65 -5.27
N GLU A 18 5.30 -5.84 -4.90
CA GLU A 18 5.23 -6.38 -3.54
C GLU A 18 6.59 -6.92 -3.08
N PRO A 19 6.87 -6.97 -1.77
CA PRO A 19 8.03 -7.65 -1.22
C PRO A 19 8.09 -9.11 -1.68
N ALA A 20 9.30 -9.68 -1.74
CA ALA A 20 9.45 -11.11 -2.07
C ALA A 20 8.79 -12.01 -1.02
N GLU A 21 8.34 -13.21 -1.42
CA GLU A 21 7.74 -14.19 -0.50
C GLU A 21 8.68 -14.59 0.65
N ASP A 22 10.00 -14.50 0.46
CA ASP A 22 11.02 -14.76 1.48
C ASP A 22 11.41 -13.53 2.32
N ALA A 23 10.77 -12.37 2.09
CA ALA A 23 11.02 -11.16 2.85
C ALA A 23 10.66 -11.35 4.33
N SER A 24 11.38 -10.62 5.19
CA SER A 24 11.12 -10.64 6.63
C SER A 24 9.73 -10.09 6.94
N PRO A 25 9.08 -10.51 8.04
CA PRO A 25 7.81 -9.91 8.48
C PRO A 25 7.92 -8.39 8.68
N GLU A 26 9.06 -7.90 9.17
CA GLU A 26 9.33 -6.47 9.30
C GLU A 26 9.31 -5.73 7.94
N ASP A 27 9.71 -6.41 6.86
CA ASP A 27 9.70 -5.85 5.51
C ASP A 27 8.27 -5.76 4.95
N TRP A 28 7.41 -6.74 5.31
CA TRP A 28 5.98 -6.74 4.98
C TRP A 28 5.22 -5.67 5.78
N GLU A 29 5.46 -5.56 7.09
CA GLU A 29 4.86 -4.51 7.93
C GLU A 29 5.19 -3.12 7.38
N LEU A 30 6.45 -2.88 7.01
CA LEU A 30 6.87 -1.60 6.43
C LEU A 30 6.22 -1.36 5.06
N TYR A 31 6.02 -2.40 4.25
CA TYR A 31 5.32 -2.30 2.97
C TYR A 31 3.86 -1.90 3.14
N GLU A 32 3.14 -2.51 4.07
CA GLU A 32 1.75 -2.16 4.37
C GLU A 32 1.63 -0.71 4.86
N GLU A 33 2.53 -0.25 5.75
CA GLU A 33 2.56 1.14 6.21
C GLU A 33 2.75 2.13 5.04
N VAL A 34 3.62 1.79 4.08
CA VAL A 34 3.83 2.64 2.89
C VAL A 34 2.61 2.65 1.99
N CYS A 35 1.98 1.50 1.73
CA CYS A 35 0.79 1.41 0.90
C CYS A 35 -0.33 2.30 1.45
N ILE A 36 -0.60 2.22 2.76
CA ILE A 36 -1.61 3.05 3.43
C ILE A 36 -1.26 4.54 3.31
N GLU A 37 0.00 4.92 3.50
CA GLU A 37 0.43 6.33 3.39
C GLU A 37 0.27 6.86 1.96
N MET A 38 0.61 6.07 0.95
CA MET A 38 0.54 6.46 -0.46
C MET A 38 -0.90 6.49 -0.99
N GLU A 39 -1.78 5.62 -0.50
CA GLU A 39 -3.22 5.68 -0.76
C GLU A 39 -3.83 6.92 -0.10
N ALA A 40 -3.50 7.17 1.18
CA ALA A 40 -3.99 8.35 1.91
C ALA A 40 -3.49 9.68 1.31
N SER A 41 -2.29 9.70 0.72
CA SER A 41 -1.76 10.88 0.01
C SER A 41 -2.34 11.04 -1.40
N GLY A 42 -3.01 10.01 -1.94
CA GLY A 42 -3.49 9.96 -3.32
C GLY A 42 -2.36 9.87 -4.35
N GLU A 43 -1.15 9.47 -3.93
CA GLU A 43 -0.01 9.28 -4.85
C GLU A 43 -0.09 7.96 -5.62
N LEU A 44 -0.77 6.96 -5.05
CA LEU A 44 -1.03 5.68 -5.70
C LEU A 44 -2.51 5.33 -5.59
N ASP A 45 -3.09 5.00 -6.74
CA ASP A 45 -4.38 4.35 -6.82
C ASP A 45 -4.13 2.83 -6.73
N LEU A 46 -4.00 2.31 -5.51
CA LEU A 46 -3.75 0.89 -5.26
C LEU A 46 -5.00 0.02 -5.46
N GLY A 47 -6.08 0.62 -5.98
CA GLY A 47 -7.38 -0.02 -6.10
C GLY A 47 -8.05 -0.02 -4.74
N ASP A 48 -8.98 0.92 -4.60
CA ASP A 48 -10.01 0.98 -3.57
C ASP A 48 -10.82 -0.35 -3.53
N ASP A 49 -10.25 -1.42 -2.99
CA ASP A 49 -10.99 -2.59 -2.45
C ASP A 49 -10.94 -2.56 -0.91
N LEU A 50 -10.61 -1.40 -0.35
CA LEU A 50 -10.78 -1.02 1.05
C LEU A 50 -11.51 0.32 1.17
N GLY A 51 -12.29 0.71 0.16
CA GLY A 51 -13.30 1.74 0.35
C GLY A 51 -14.17 1.31 1.55
N PRO A 52 -14.49 2.22 2.49
CA PRO A 52 -15.49 1.89 3.48
C PRO A 52 -16.74 1.48 2.71
N ASP A 53 -17.30 0.32 3.05
CA ASP A 53 -18.70 0.01 2.79
C ASP A 53 -19.51 1.08 3.56
N GLU A 54 -19.49 2.33 3.08
CA GLU A 54 -20.54 3.32 3.31
C GLU A 54 -21.73 2.78 2.53
N ASP A 55 -22.39 1.78 3.14
CA ASP A 55 -23.78 1.43 2.87
C ASP A 55 -24.61 2.64 3.34
N ASP A 56 -24.47 3.72 2.59
CA ASP A 56 -25.33 4.88 2.54
C ASP A 56 -26.67 4.38 2.00
N LYS A 57 -27.51 3.86 2.90
CA LYS A 57 -28.95 3.80 2.69
C LYS A 57 -29.60 4.82 3.59
N ASP A 58 -29.63 6.03 3.04
CA ASP A 58 -30.73 6.97 3.17
C ASP A 58 -32.11 6.25 3.22
N ASP A 59 -32.96 6.79 4.10
CA ASP A 59 -34.42 6.60 4.31
C ASP A 59 -34.94 5.38 5.11
#